data_AF-A0A6G3MKF7-F1
#
_entry.id   AF-A0A6G3MKF7-F1
#
_cell.length_a   1.000
_cell.length_b   1.000
_cell.length_c   1.000
_cell.angle_alpha   90.00
_cell.angle_beta   90.00
_cell.angle_gamma   90.00
#
_symmetry.space_group_name_H-M   'P 1'
#
loop_
_entity.id
_entity.type
_entity.pdbx_description
1 polymer ?
#
loop_
_entity_poly.entity_id
_entity_poly.type
_entity_poly.pdbx_seq_one_letter_code
_entity_poly.pdbx_strand_id
1 'polypeptide(L)'
;SPTVSHSADVIKTHHNDTGFVRKLRLQGKILEPLQNFHKDEVRKLGATLLLPQHILNRFPFPGPGIAIRIICGDTPTFIGESSNYDIPSLAEFIANFHQHSKEALNPITRMIQQSLSKYSFDNLMNATNQNYYLTATLVPVLSVGIQGDSRSYGNIISLSTDCKSVDWKGLSVIGQIIPKICLSINRVVYAFGDKIQHPINS
;
A
#
# COMPACT_ATOMS: atom_id res chain seq x y z
N SER A 1 13.19 -9.50 -25.74
CA SER A 1 12.79 -9.45 -24.32
C SER A 1 12.76 -8.00 -23.88
N PRO A 2 11.64 -7.50 -23.36
CA PRO A 2 11.19 -7.90 -22.02
C PRO A 2 9.69 -8.16 -21.89
N THR A 3 9.39 -8.99 -20.90
CA THR A 3 8.10 -9.27 -20.29
C THR A 3 7.51 -7.97 -19.72
N VAL A 4 6.74 -7.24 -20.53
CA VAL A 4 5.83 -6.20 -20.03
C VAL A 4 4.54 -6.91 -19.62
N SER A 5 4.11 -6.70 -18.39
CA SER A 5 3.01 -7.40 -17.74
C SER A 5 1.70 -7.39 -18.57
N HIS A 6 1.37 -8.52 -19.21
CA HIS A 6 0.10 -8.70 -19.95
C HIS A 6 -1.13 -8.27 -19.13
N SER A 7 -1.13 -8.45 -17.81
CA SER A 7 -2.24 -8.03 -16.94
C SER A 7 -2.48 -6.52 -16.95
N ALA A 8 -1.45 -5.69 -17.09
CA ALA A 8 -1.64 -4.23 -17.12
C ALA A 8 -2.26 -3.75 -18.44
N ASP A 9 -1.95 -4.40 -19.56
CA ASP A 9 -2.52 -4.07 -20.88
C ASP A 9 -3.98 -4.54 -20.99
N VAL A 10 -4.31 -5.71 -20.43
CA VAL A 10 -5.70 -6.19 -20.33
C VAL A 10 -6.54 -5.25 -19.46
N ILE A 11 -6.00 -4.76 -18.34
CA ILE A 11 -6.72 -3.83 -17.46
C ILE A 11 -6.90 -2.45 -18.11
N LYS A 12 -5.91 -1.93 -18.85
CA LYS A 12 -5.98 -0.60 -19.48
C LYS A 12 -6.89 -0.54 -20.71
N THR A 13 -6.97 -1.62 -21.48
CA THR A 13 -7.84 -1.69 -22.66
C THR A 13 -9.32 -1.64 -22.25
N HIS A 14 -9.71 -2.26 -21.13
CA HIS A 14 -11.10 -2.28 -20.68
C HIS A 14 -11.69 -0.93 -20.21
N HIS A 15 -10.89 0.11 -19.97
CA HIS A 15 -11.39 1.37 -19.42
C HIS A 15 -11.83 2.40 -20.49
N ASN A 16 -11.33 2.31 -21.73
CA ASN A 16 -11.71 3.20 -22.84
C ASN A 16 -12.48 2.48 -23.96
N ASP A 17 -12.68 1.17 -23.83
CA ASP A 17 -13.20 0.33 -24.90
C ASP A 17 -14.72 0.15 -24.78
N THR A 18 -15.44 1.22 -25.10
CA THR A 18 -16.91 1.20 -25.19
C THR A 18 -17.36 0.55 -26.49
N GLY A 19 -18.60 0.05 -26.55
CA GLY A 19 -19.17 -0.53 -27.77
C GLY A 19 -19.15 0.43 -28.98
N PHE A 20 -19.22 1.73 -28.73
CA PHE A 20 -19.10 2.76 -29.77
C PHE A 20 -17.65 2.93 -30.26
N VAL A 21 -16.69 3.00 -29.33
CA VAL A 21 -15.25 3.09 -29.66
C VAL A 21 -14.79 1.85 -30.43
N ARG A 22 -15.27 0.65 -30.08
CA ARG A 22 -15.01 -0.59 -30.85
C ARG A 22 -15.51 -0.48 -32.29
N LYS A 23 -16.73 0.01 -32.50
CA LYS A 23 -17.29 0.21 -33.84
C LYS A 23 -16.46 1.20 -34.66
N LEU A 24 -16.04 2.32 -34.06
CA LEU A 24 -15.18 3.29 -34.72
C LEU A 24 -13.79 2.71 -35.05
N ARG A 25 -13.22 1.89 -34.15
CA ARG A 25 -11.95 1.18 -34.38
C ARG A 25 -12.06 0.22 -35.56
N LEU A 26 -13.12 -0.60 -35.62
CA LEU A 26 -13.39 -1.52 -36.72
C LEU A 26 -13.60 -0.79 -38.06
N GLN A 27 -14.16 0.41 -38.02
CA GLN A 27 -14.30 1.28 -39.18
C GLN A 27 -13.01 2.02 -39.57
N GLY A 28 -11.89 1.79 -38.88
CA GLY A 28 -10.62 2.48 -39.14
C GLY A 28 -10.63 3.97 -38.79
N LYS A 29 -11.56 4.43 -37.96
CA LYS A 29 -11.75 5.86 -37.61
C LYS A 29 -10.98 6.31 -36.38
N ILE A 30 -10.20 5.42 -35.74
CA ILE A 30 -9.38 5.74 -34.57
C ILE A 30 -7.91 5.75 -34.99
N LEU A 31 -7.24 6.87 -34.75
CA LEU A 31 -5.81 7.04 -34.97
C LEU A 31 -5.08 7.09 -33.62
N GLU A 32 -4.08 6.22 -33.45
CA GLU A 32 -3.22 6.17 -32.26
C GLU A 32 -1.77 6.51 -32.67
N PRO A 33 -1.46 7.79 -32.97
CA PRO A 33 -0.19 8.19 -33.60
C PRO A 33 1.05 7.89 -32.75
N LEU A 34 0.86 7.70 -31.44
CA LEU A 34 1.94 7.43 -30.48
C LEU A 34 2.08 5.93 -30.15
N GLN A 35 1.34 5.03 -30.80
CA GLN A 35 1.29 3.59 -30.46
C GLN A 35 2.68 2.90 -30.51
N ASN A 36 3.59 3.39 -31.34
CA ASN A 36 4.92 2.81 -31.56
C ASN A 36 6.02 3.51 -30.73
N PHE A 37 5.66 4.43 -29.84
CA PHE A 37 6.62 5.19 -29.02
C PHE A 37 6.58 4.73 -27.56
N HIS A 38 7.76 4.58 -26.97
CA HIS A 38 7.92 4.44 -25.53
C HIS A 38 7.72 5.80 -24.82
N LYS A 39 7.44 5.75 -23.51
CA LYS A 39 7.06 6.94 -22.71
C LYS A 39 8.15 8.03 -22.71
N ASP A 40 9.41 7.65 -22.71
CA ASP A 40 10.54 8.58 -22.80
C ASP A 40 10.67 9.20 -24.19
N GLU A 41 10.39 8.43 -25.25
CA GLU A 41 10.37 8.92 -26.63
C GLU A 41 9.23 9.91 -26.87
N VAL A 42 8.04 9.65 -26.32
CA VAL A 42 6.90 10.59 -26.34
C VAL A 42 7.29 11.93 -25.69
N ARG A 43 8.05 11.91 -24.59
CA ARG A 43 8.54 13.15 -23.95
C ARG A 43 9.54 13.90 -24.81
N LYS A 44 10.50 13.21 -25.43
CA LYS A 44 11.48 13.81 -26.35
C LYS A 44 10.78 14.45 -27.55
N LEU A 45 9.83 13.73 -28.15
CA LEU A 45 9.00 14.25 -29.25
C LEU A 45 8.25 15.51 -28.83
N GLY A 46 7.61 15.49 -27.66
CA GLY A 46 6.93 16.66 -27.11
C GLY A 46 7.84 17.86 -26.88
N ALA A 47 9.10 17.64 -26.48
CA ALA A 47 10.10 18.71 -26.34
C ALA A 47 10.48 19.32 -27.69
N THR A 48 10.66 18.51 -28.74
CA THR A 48 10.90 18.99 -30.12
C THR A 48 9.71 19.80 -30.65
N LEU A 49 8.50 19.47 -30.21
CA LEU A 49 7.27 20.23 -30.51
C LEU A 49 7.07 21.45 -29.59
N LEU A 50 8.10 21.84 -28.82
CA LEU A 50 8.10 23.01 -27.93
C LEU A 50 7.06 22.95 -26.81
N LEU A 51 6.64 21.74 -26.39
CA LEU A 51 5.79 21.60 -25.22
C LEU A 51 6.56 21.99 -23.95
N PRO A 52 5.93 22.73 -23.01
CA PRO A 52 6.59 23.11 -21.76
C PRO A 52 7.07 21.90 -20.95
N GLN A 53 8.28 21.99 -20.39
CA GLN A 53 8.89 20.90 -19.61
C GLN A 53 8.02 20.43 -18.43
N HIS A 54 7.26 21.33 -17.81
CA HIS A 54 6.36 20.99 -16.70
C HIS A 54 5.17 20.10 -17.14
N ILE A 55 4.77 20.15 -18.41
CA ILE A 55 3.74 19.25 -18.97
C ILE A 55 4.33 17.87 -19.25
N LEU A 56 5.52 17.81 -19.86
CA LEU A 56 6.20 16.56 -20.21
C LEU A 56 6.57 15.72 -18.98
N ASN A 57 6.95 16.41 -17.91
CA ASN A 57 7.39 15.80 -16.65
C ASN A 57 6.24 15.64 -15.65
N ARG A 58 5.00 15.93 -16.04
CA ARG A 58 3.84 15.75 -15.18
C ARG A 58 3.65 14.26 -14.82
N PHE A 59 3.42 13.98 -13.54
CA PHE A 59 3.05 12.65 -13.09
C PHE A 59 1.72 12.20 -13.71
N PRO A 60 1.56 10.89 -14.01
CA PRO A 60 0.30 10.39 -14.52
C PRO A 60 -0.83 10.68 -13.53
N PHE A 61 -1.96 11.11 -14.06
CA PHE A 61 -3.18 11.35 -13.30
C PHE A 61 -4.23 10.32 -13.73
N PRO A 62 -4.90 9.63 -12.80
CA PRO A 62 -5.87 8.59 -13.13
C PRO A 62 -7.09 9.19 -13.84
N GLY A 63 -7.71 8.44 -14.76
CA GLY A 63 -8.92 8.89 -15.47
C GLY A 63 -10.07 9.31 -14.55
N PRO A 64 -10.42 8.51 -13.51
CA PRO A 64 -11.39 8.91 -12.47
C PRO A 64 -10.97 10.10 -11.60
N GLY A 65 -9.75 10.60 -11.75
CA GLY A 65 -9.21 11.74 -11.04
C GLY A 65 -9.18 11.60 -9.52
N ILE A 66 -9.70 12.60 -8.82
CA ILE A 66 -9.72 12.66 -7.35
C ILE A 66 -10.75 11.71 -6.73
N ALA A 67 -11.74 11.23 -7.49
CA ALA A 67 -12.81 10.40 -6.96
C ALA A 67 -12.29 9.12 -6.31
N ILE A 68 -11.21 8.52 -6.86
CA ILE A 68 -10.57 7.32 -6.29
C ILE A 68 -9.56 7.62 -5.17
N ARG A 69 -9.41 8.88 -4.77
CA ARG A 69 -8.52 9.33 -3.68
C ARG A 69 -9.28 9.80 -2.44
N ILE A 70 -10.61 9.80 -2.51
CA ILE A 70 -11.48 10.09 -1.37
C ILE A 70 -12.08 8.75 -0.95
N ILE A 71 -11.81 8.35 0.29
CA ILE A 71 -12.43 7.15 0.86
C ILE A 71 -13.82 7.56 1.35
N CYS A 72 -14.85 6.95 0.78
CA CYS A 72 -16.23 7.16 1.18
C CYS A 72 -16.72 5.96 2.00
N GLY A 73 -17.48 6.23 3.06
CA GLY A 73 -18.14 5.21 3.87
C GLY A 73 -19.17 5.84 4.78
N ASP A 74 -20.34 5.21 4.88
CA ASP A 74 -21.44 5.69 5.72
C ASP A 74 -21.28 5.25 7.18
N THR A 75 -20.55 4.15 7.42
CA THR A 75 -20.29 3.58 8.74
C THR A 75 -18.83 3.11 8.87
N PRO A 76 -18.25 3.14 10.09
CA PRO A 76 -16.97 2.50 10.36
C PRO A 76 -16.93 1.05 9.87
N THR A 77 -15.90 0.70 9.10
CA THR A 77 -15.76 -0.63 8.50
C THR A 77 -14.43 -1.26 8.86
N PHE A 78 -14.49 -2.51 9.33
CA PHE A 78 -13.34 -3.34 9.63
C PHE A 78 -13.57 -4.75 9.11
N ILE A 79 -12.50 -5.43 8.70
CA ILE A 79 -12.52 -6.87 8.40
C ILE A 79 -12.00 -7.62 9.62
N GLY A 80 -12.82 -8.50 10.18
CA GLY A 80 -12.37 -9.41 11.22
C GLY A 80 -11.33 -10.39 10.69
N GLU A 81 -10.45 -10.88 11.56
CA GLU A 81 -9.50 -11.94 11.26
C GLU A 81 -9.78 -13.12 12.20
N SER A 82 -9.69 -14.35 11.68
CA SER A 82 -9.90 -15.58 12.47
C SER A 82 -8.72 -15.89 13.41
N SER A 83 -7.80 -14.95 13.61
CA SER A 83 -6.69 -15.10 14.54
C SER A 83 -7.22 -15.08 15.98
N ASN A 84 -6.52 -15.78 16.88
CA ASN A 84 -6.81 -15.71 18.32
C ASN A 84 -6.37 -14.39 18.96
N TYR A 85 -5.97 -13.40 18.17
CA TYR A 85 -5.37 -12.16 18.64
C TYR A 85 -6.12 -10.96 18.04
N ASP A 86 -6.36 -9.97 18.88
CA ASP A 86 -6.83 -8.67 18.43
C ASP A 86 -5.81 -8.02 17.46
N ILE A 87 -6.30 -7.54 16.32
CA ILE A 87 -5.48 -7.05 15.20
C ILE A 87 -4.60 -5.85 15.61
N PRO A 88 -5.14 -4.77 16.24
CA PRO A 88 -4.33 -3.70 16.80
C PRO A 88 -3.24 -4.21 17.75
N SER A 89 -3.61 -5.07 18.70
CA SER A 89 -2.68 -5.60 19.70
C SER A 89 -1.53 -6.40 19.07
N LEU A 90 -1.82 -7.22 18.06
CA LEU A 90 -0.80 -7.97 17.34
C LEU A 90 0.11 -7.05 16.50
N ALA A 91 -0.45 -6.05 15.82
CA ALA A 91 0.32 -5.08 15.05
C ALA A 91 1.23 -4.23 15.96
N GLU A 92 0.75 -3.84 17.14
CA GLU A 92 1.51 -3.14 18.17
C GLU A 92 2.65 -4.00 18.72
N PHE A 93 2.39 -5.29 18.97
CA PHE A 93 3.42 -6.25 19.38
C PHE A 93 4.53 -6.37 18.33
N ILE A 94 4.17 -6.49 17.05
CA ILE A 94 5.15 -6.53 15.94
C ILE A 94 5.93 -5.22 15.86
N ALA A 95 5.28 -4.07 15.99
CA ALA A 95 5.93 -2.76 15.90
C ALA A 95 6.92 -2.49 17.04
N ASN A 96 6.80 -3.18 18.17
CA ASN A 96 7.67 -3.07 19.34
C ASN A 96 8.36 -4.40 19.68
N PHE A 97 8.60 -5.24 18.67
CA PHE A 97 9.01 -6.63 18.89
C PHE A 97 10.30 -6.78 19.72
N HIS A 98 11.32 -5.96 19.51
CA HIS A 98 12.58 -5.99 20.28
C HIS A 98 12.37 -5.87 21.80
N GLN A 99 11.40 -5.06 22.25
CA GLN A 99 11.11 -4.88 23.67
C GLN A 99 10.48 -6.15 24.29
N HIS A 100 9.69 -6.87 23.49
CA HIS A 100 9.00 -8.11 23.89
C HIS A 100 9.81 -9.38 23.65
N SER A 101 10.88 -9.32 22.84
CA SER A 101 11.65 -10.51 22.43
C SER A 101 12.39 -11.19 23.58
N LYS A 102 12.51 -10.54 24.74
CA LYS A 102 13.10 -11.11 25.96
C LYS A 102 12.17 -12.12 26.64
N GLU A 103 10.87 -12.10 26.32
CA GLU A 103 9.87 -13.05 26.80
C GLU A 103 9.79 -14.27 25.86
N ALA A 104 10.83 -15.10 25.85
CA ALA A 104 10.96 -16.22 24.92
C ALA A 104 9.81 -17.27 24.97
N LEU A 105 9.01 -17.26 26.05
CA LEU A 105 7.86 -18.17 26.22
C LEU A 105 6.54 -17.61 25.63
N ASN A 106 6.55 -16.40 25.07
CA ASN A 106 5.34 -15.80 24.51
C ASN A 106 4.94 -16.49 23.17
N PRO A 107 3.71 -17.00 23.02
CA PRO A 107 3.26 -17.68 21.81
C PRO A 107 3.28 -16.78 20.56
N ILE A 108 3.08 -15.46 20.73
CA ILE A 108 3.16 -14.49 19.63
C ILE A 108 4.60 -14.41 19.10
N THR A 109 5.60 -14.40 19.99
CA THR A 109 7.02 -14.42 19.60
C THR A 109 7.35 -15.62 18.73
N ARG A 110 6.90 -16.81 19.12
CA ARG A 110 7.10 -18.05 18.35
C ARG A 110 6.38 -18.01 17.00
N MET A 111 5.14 -17.51 16.97
CA MET A 111 4.38 -17.34 15.73
C MET A 111 5.13 -16.44 14.75
N ILE A 112 5.58 -15.26 15.19
CA ILE A 112 6.34 -14.31 14.35
C ILE A 112 7.63 -14.94 13.82
N GLN A 113 8.38 -15.65 14.67
CA GLN A 113 9.60 -16.37 14.27
C GLN A 113 9.34 -17.43 13.20
N GLN A 114 8.20 -18.13 13.26
CA GLN A 114 7.83 -19.17 12.30
C GLN A 114 7.27 -18.59 10.99
N SER A 115 6.63 -17.42 11.04
CA SER A 115 6.04 -16.75 9.88
C SER A 115 7.05 -16.00 9.01
N LEU A 116 8.24 -15.70 9.53
CA LEU A 116 9.25 -14.88 8.83
C LEU A 116 10.49 -15.69 8.43
N SER A 117 11.08 -15.34 7.29
CA SER A 117 12.43 -15.79 6.96
C SER A 117 13.44 -15.21 7.94
N LYS A 118 14.57 -15.90 8.16
CA LYS A 118 15.65 -15.41 9.04
C LYS A 118 16.06 -13.96 8.72
N TYR A 119 16.23 -13.65 7.44
CA TYR A 119 16.54 -12.29 6.99
C TYR A 119 15.47 -11.26 7.39
N SER A 120 14.19 -11.58 7.21
CA SER A 120 13.09 -10.67 7.58
C SER A 120 12.98 -10.51 9.09
N PHE A 121 13.23 -11.59 9.83
CA PHE A 121 13.25 -11.61 11.29
C PHE A 121 14.39 -10.75 11.86
N ASP A 122 15.61 -10.90 11.34
CA ASP A 122 16.77 -10.09 11.74
C ASP A 122 16.53 -8.60 11.43
N ASN A 123 15.92 -8.30 10.28
CA ASN A 123 15.50 -6.94 9.94
C ASN A 123 14.44 -6.39 10.90
N LEU A 124 13.46 -7.20 11.33
CA LEU A 124 12.47 -6.80 12.33
C LEU A 124 13.15 -6.47 13.66
N MET A 125 14.05 -7.33 14.12
CA MET A 125 14.78 -7.14 15.37
C MET A 125 15.59 -5.85 15.38
N ASN A 126 16.24 -5.52 14.26
CA ASN A 126 16.98 -4.28 14.10
C ASN A 126 16.05 -3.05 13.99
N ALA A 127 14.99 -3.15 13.18
CA ALA A 127 14.02 -2.07 12.95
C ALA A 127 13.23 -1.69 14.21
N THR A 128 13.00 -2.64 15.11
CA THR A 128 12.26 -2.42 16.35
C THR A 128 13.16 -2.13 17.55
N ASN A 129 14.49 -2.12 17.37
CA ASN A 129 15.46 -1.69 18.38
C ASN A 129 15.52 -0.15 18.48
N GLN A 130 14.37 0.43 18.82
CA GLN A 130 14.15 1.87 18.92
C GLN A 130 13.87 2.25 20.38
N ASN A 131 14.14 3.52 20.72
CA ASN A 131 13.99 4.06 22.08
C ASN A 131 12.62 4.69 22.34
N TYR A 132 11.64 4.45 21.47
CA TYR A 132 10.26 4.92 21.60
C TYR A 132 9.28 3.76 21.43
N TYR A 133 8.05 3.97 21.87
CA TYR A 133 6.97 2.99 21.75
C TYR A 133 6.02 3.41 20.64
N LEU A 134 5.72 2.49 19.73
CA LEU A 134 4.71 2.67 18.68
C LEU A 134 3.39 2.10 19.15
N THR A 135 2.31 2.84 19.02
CA THR A 135 0.95 2.29 19.15
C THR A 135 0.40 1.92 17.80
N ALA A 136 -0.47 0.93 17.75
CA ALA A 136 -1.18 0.54 16.54
C ALA A 136 -2.69 0.71 16.72
N THR A 137 -3.33 1.47 15.83
CA THR A 137 -4.77 1.73 15.86
C THR A 137 -5.39 1.38 14.51
N LEU A 138 -6.52 0.68 14.52
CA LEU A 138 -7.29 0.43 13.31
C LEU A 138 -7.94 1.72 12.81
N VAL A 139 -7.81 1.98 11.51
CA VAL A 139 -8.53 3.06 10.85
C VAL A 139 -9.89 2.50 10.39
N PRO A 140 -11.01 3.20 10.63
CA PRO A 140 -12.38 2.71 10.36
C PRO A 140 -12.77 2.68 8.87
N VAL A 141 -11.82 2.42 7.99
CA VAL A 141 -12.03 2.29 6.54
C VAL A 141 -11.13 1.22 5.95
N LEU A 142 -11.56 0.65 4.83
CA LEU A 142 -10.78 -0.34 4.10
C LEU A 142 -9.94 0.29 3.01
N SER A 143 -8.80 -0.33 2.70
CA SER A 143 -8.00 0.02 1.53
C SER A 143 -7.84 -1.15 0.58
N VAL A 144 -7.76 -0.82 -0.71
CA VAL A 144 -7.40 -1.78 -1.75
C VAL A 144 -5.94 -2.20 -1.61
N GLY A 145 -5.71 -3.49 -1.79
CA GLY A 145 -4.42 -4.16 -1.87
C GLY A 145 -4.39 -5.16 -3.02
N ILE A 146 -3.20 -5.71 -3.28
CA ILE A 146 -3.02 -6.82 -4.22
C ILE A 146 -2.36 -7.94 -3.41
N GLN A 147 -3.08 -9.04 -3.26
CA GLN A 147 -2.58 -10.26 -2.61
C GLN A 147 -2.69 -11.39 -3.64
N GLY A 148 -1.53 -11.93 -4.06
CA GLY A 148 -1.47 -12.81 -5.22
C GLY A 148 -1.89 -12.10 -6.51
N ASP A 149 -2.79 -12.71 -7.28
CA ASP A 149 -3.24 -12.18 -8.57
C ASP A 149 -4.55 -11.38 -8.50
N SER A 150 -5.14 -11.25 -7.30
CA SER A 150 -6.45 -10.62 -7.11
C SER A 150 -6.37 -9.35 -6.29
N ARG A 151 -7.31 -8.43 -6.56
CA ARG A 151 -7.53 -7.25 -5.74
C ARG A 151 -8.21 -7.68 -4.43
N SER A 152 -7.71 -7.21 -3.31
CA SER A 152 -8.30 -7.39 -1.99
C SER A 152 -8.71 -6.04 -1.39
N TYR A 153 -9.70 -6.06 -0.51
CA TYR A 153 -9.94 -4.97 0.44
C TYR A 153 -9.53 -5.46 1.82
N GLY A 154 -8.89 -4.59 2.59
CA GLY A 154 -8.29 -4.96 3.87
C GLY A 154 -8.18 -3.76 4.79
N ASN A 155 -7.99 -4.05 6.07
CA ASN A 155 -7.82 -3.07 7.13
C ASN A 155 -6.62 -2.17 6.86
N ILE A 156 -6.68 -0.97 7.44
CA ILE A 156 -5.55 -0.06 7.53
C ILE A 156 -5.19 0.03 9.01
N ILE A 157 -3.90 -0.16 9.32
CA ILE A 157 -3.37 0.10 10.66
C ILE A 157 -2.56 1.39 10.64
N SER A 158 -2.83 2.26 11.62
CA SER A 158 -2.10 3.49 11.85
C SER A 158 -1.13 3.29 13.01
N LEU A 159 0.16 3.54 12.76
CA LEU A 159 1.20 3.60 13.77
C LEU A 159 1.37 5.04 14.25
N SER A 160 1.53 5.24 15.55
CA SER A 160 1.78 6.58 16.12
C SER A 160 2.63 6.51 17.40
N THR A 161 3.33 7.59 17.73
CA THR A 161 4.17 7.69 18.92
C THR A 161 4.29 9.15 19.38
N ASP A 162 4.50 9.38 20.67
CA ASP A 162 4.80 10.72 21.22
C ASP A 162 6.22 11.20 20.88
N CYS A 163 7.03 10.34 20.25
CA CYS A 163 8.38 10.70 19.84
C CYS A 163 8.37 11.68 18.66
N LYS A 164 9.08 12.80 18.80
CA LYS A 164 9.22 13.82 17.74
C LYS A 164 10.08 13.39 16.57
N SER A 165 10.93 12.38 16.74
CA SER A 165 11.84 11.86 15.73
C SER A 165 11.72 10.35 15.64
N VAL A 166 11.31 9.87 14.47
CA VAL A 166 11.11 8.45 14.18
C VAL A 166 12.07 7.97 13.12
N ASP A 167 12.52 6.71 13.23
CA ASP A 167 13.32 6.08 12.20
C ASP A 167 12.42 5.61 11.04
N TRP A 168 12.43 6.37 9.95
CA TRP A 168 11.68 6.04 8.73
C TRP A 168 12.11 4.72 8.10
N LYS A 169 13.38 4.31 8.24
CA LYS A 169 13.85 3.03 7.70
C LYS A 169 13.26 1.88 8.51
N GLY A 170 13.32 1.97 9.84
CA GLY A 170 12.66 1.04 10.76
C GLY A 170 11.15 0.94 10.51
N LEU A 171 10.45 2.08 10.43
CA LEU A 171 9.03 2.13 10.11
C LEU A 171 8.70 1.49 8.76
N SER A 172 9.53 1.70 7.73
CA SER A 172 9.34 1.05 6.44
C SER A 172 9.47 -0.48 6.52
N VAL A 173 10.37 -1.00 7.35
CA VAL A 173 10.52 -2.45 7.57
C VAL A 173 9.30 -2.99 8.32
N ILE A 174 8.90 -2.34 9.41
CA ILE A 174 7.72 -2.69 10.21
C ILE A 174 6.47 -2.70 9.31
N GLY A 175 6.29 -1.67 8.49
CA GLY A 175 5.17 -1.53 7.56
C GLY A 175 5.11 -2.62 6.48
N GLN A 176 6.24 -3.24 6.15
CA GLN A 176 6.28 -4.40 5.23
C GLN A 176 6.07 -5.73 5.95
N ILE A 177 6.35 -5.81 7.24
CA ILE A 177 6.25 -7.05 8.03
C ILE A 177 4.83 -7.26 8.56
N ILE A 178 4.16 -6.21 9.04
CA ILE A 178 2.80 -6.33 9.58
C ILE A 178 1.84 -7.03 8.58
N PRO A 179 1.74 -6.61 7.29
CA PRO A 179 0.86 -7.27 6.32
C PRO A 179 1.26 -8.71 5.96
N LYS A 180 2.50 -9.14 6.24
CA LYS A 180 2.94 -10.53 6.03
C LYS A 180 2.46 -11.47 7.13
N ILE A 181 2.18 -10.92 8.31
CA ILE A 181 1.76 -11.68 9.50
C ILE A 181 0.25 -11.53 9.73
N CYS A 182 -0.27 -10.32 9.58
CA CYS A 182 -1.69 -9.99 9.71
C CYS A 182 -2.30 -9.82 8.31
N LEU A 183 -2.89 -10.88 7.76
CA LEU A 183 -3.34 -10.90 6.36
C LEU A 183 -4.56 -10.01 6.12
N SER A 184 -5.29 -9.68 7.19
CA SER A 184 -6.39 -8.73 7.16
C SER A 184 -5.94 -7.28 6.92
N ILE A 185 -4.65 -6.96 7.09
CA ILE A 185 -4.10 -5.61 6.92
C ILE A 185 -3.53 -5.45 5.51
N ASN A 186 -4.08 -4.52 4.74
CA ASN A 186 -3.56 -4.14 3.42
C ASN A 186 -2.59 -2.97 3.45
N ARG A 187 -2.66 -2.13 4.49
CA ARG A 187 -1.89 -0.90 4.56
C ARG A 187 -1.49 -0.56 5.97
N VAL A 188 -0.23 -0.20 6.13
CA VAL A 188 0.32 0.39 7.34
C VAL A 188 0.61 1.86 7.03
N VAL A 189 0.11 2.76 7.87
CA VAL A 189 0.37 4.19 7.77
C VAL A 189 1.00 4.69 9.07
N TYR A 190 1.70 5.81 9.00
CA TYR A 190 2.17 6.52 10.19
C TYR A 190 1.33 7.78 10.37
N ALA A 191 0.69 7.94 11.53
CA ALA A 191 0.01 9.17 11.90
C ALA A 191 0.99 10.13 12.57
N PHE A 192 1.13 11.31 11.98
CA PHE A 192 1.90 12.40 12.56
C PHE A 192 1.15 13.05 13.72
N GLY A 193 1.88 13.50 14.73
CA GLY A 193 1.33 14.12 15.94
C GLY A 193 1.62 13.24 17.16
N ASP A 194 0.82 13.46 18.20
CA ASP A 194 0.91 12.69 19.43
C ASP A 194 0.36 11.26 19.23
N LYS A 195 0.68 10.38 20.17
CA LYS A 195 0.18 9.01 20.19
C LYS A 195 -1.36 8.99 20.18
N ILE A 196 -1.92 8.18 19.28
CA ILE A 196 -3.34 7.85 19.25
C ILE A 196 -3.61 6.80 20.33
N GLN A 197 -4.42 7.15 21.34
CA GLN A 197 -4.65 6.29 22.50
C GLN A 197 -5.92 5.43 22.40
N HIS A 198 -6.88 5.83 21.56
CA HIS A 198 -8.15 5.17 21.42
C HIS A 198 -8.49 4.91 19.95
N PRO A 199 -9.20 3.80 19.65
CA PRO A 199 -9.78 3.61 18.33
C PRO A 199 -10.64 4.81 17.96
N ILE A 200 -10.62 5.20 16.69
CA ILE A 200 -11.51 6.25 16.18
C ILE A 200 -12.91 5.65 16.11
N ASN A 201 -13.66 5.76 17.19
CA ASN A 201 -15.07 5.43 17.23
C ASN A 201 -15.86 6.71 16.94
N SER A 202 -16.61 6.73 15.84
CA SER A 202 -17.58 7.78 15.51
C SER A 202 -18.79 7.73 16.42
#